data_AF-A0A023X568-F1
#
_entry.id   AF-A0A023X568-F1
#
_cell.length_a   1.000
_cell.length_b   1.000
_cell.length_c   1.000
_cell.angle_alpha   90.00
_cell.angle_beta   90.00
_cell.angle_gamma   90.00
#
_symmetry.space_group_name_H-M   'P 1'
#
loop_
_entity.id
_entity.type
_entity.pdbx_description
1 polymer ?
#
loop_
_entity_poly.entity_id
_entity_poly.type
_entity_poly.pdbx_seq_one_letter_code
_entity_poly.pdbx_strand_id
1 'polypeptide(L)'
;MGRPRRRRNSRNPRWSTVRVTRTKGSNKTTSYRVSGLSITGVGPTGRVAGRRPTVRATVIDQGTRLTKGDIRLYVDGSEKSRFHYDPASGRLSYYVGNALAPGVHRVEILAESESGDERGRTGGTARKSWTFTVAR
;
A
#
# COMPACT_ATOMS: atom_id res chain seq x y z
N MET A 1 28.56 -35.72 -23.76
CA MET A 1 27.48 -36.34 -22.93
C MET A 1 27.37 -35.51 -21.66
N GLY A 2 26.26 -35.04 -21.09
CA GLY A 2 24.82 -35.02 -21.40
C GLY A 2 24.19 -33.95 -20.48
N ARG A 3 23.04 -33.38 -20.86
CA ARG A 3 22.27 -32.44 -20.01
C ARG A 3 21.58 -33.21 -18.87
N PRO A 4 21.27 -32.55 -17.74
CA PRO A 4 19.84 -32.39 -17.47
C PRO A 4 19.43 -31.03 -16.87
N ARG A 5 18.22 -30.63 -17.26
CA ARG A 5 17.41 -29.54 -16.70
C ARG A 5 16.76 -29.98 -15.38
N ARG A 6 16.54 -29.06 -14.43
CA ARG A 6 15.34 -29.14 -13.56
C ARG A 6 14.86 -27.77 -13.05
N ARG A 7 13.58 -27.49 -13.38
CA ARG A 7 12.70 -26.41 -12.88
C ARG A 7 12.30 -26.63 -11.41
N ARG A 8 12.04 -25.54 -10.67
CA ARG A 8 10.80 -25.17 -9.91
C ARG A 8 11.17 -24.03 -8.95
N ASN A 9 10.63 -22.82 -9.10
CA ASN A 9 9.29 -22.36 -8.72
C ASN A 9 8.99 -22.43 -7.22
N SER A 10 8.70 -21.24 -6.68
CA SER A 10 7.91 -20.92 -5.50
C SER A 10 8.51 -21.27 -4.14
N ARG A 11 8.73 -20.23 -3.33
CA ARG A 11 8.10 -20.06 -1.99
C ARG A 11 8.51 -18.71 -1.38
N ASN A 12 7.49 -17.92 -1.03
CA ASN A 12 7.44 -16.92 0.04
C ASN A 12 8.76 -16.51 0.73
N PRO A 13 9.10 -15.21 0.77
CA PRO A 13 9.78 -14.68 1.93
C PRO A 13 8.74 -14.39 3.01
N ARG A 14 8.55 -15.37 3.89
CA ARG A 14 8.31 -15.11 5.31
C ARG A 14 9.49 -14.27 5.82
N TRP A 15 9.19 -13.26 6.62
CA TRP A 15 10.14 -12.38 7.30
C TRP A 15 11.39 -13.13 7.78
N SER A 16 12.58 -12.62 7.46
CA SER A 16 13.78 -12.69 8.33
C SER A 16 14.92 -11.81 7.80
N THR A 17 15.24 -10.80 8.61
CA THR A 17 16.57 -10.32 8.99
C THR A 17 17.48 -9.62 7.96
N VAL A 18 17.88 -8.43 8.40
CA VAL A 18 18.73 -7.41 7.81
C VAL A 18 20.12 -7.93 7.41
N ARG A 19 20.59 -7.59 6.20
CA ARG A 19 22.01 -7.45 5.88
C ARG A 19 22.25 -6.05 5.33
N VAL A 20 23.00 -5.24 6.08
CA VAL A 20 23.47 -3.92 5.66
C VAL A 20 24.83 -4.09 4.96
N THR A 21 24.91 -3.68 3.70
CA THR A 21 26.18 -3.35 3.04
C THR A 21 26.05 -1.93 2.48
N ARG A 22 26.89 -1.03 3.00
CA ARG A 22 27.01 0.39 2.62
C ARG A 22 27.40 0.54 1.14
N THR A 23 26.67 1.38 0.40
CA THR A 23 27.21 2.05 -0.79
C THR A 23 26.72 3.50 -0.84
N LYS A 24 27.68 4.41 -1.00
CA LYS A 24 27.50 5.86 -1.20
C LYS A 24 26.55 6.15 -2.36
N GLY A 25 25.60 7.06 -2.13
CA GLY A 25 24.68 7.55 -3.14
C GLY A 25 23.40 8.00 -2.45
N SER A 26 23.26 9.29 -2.24
CA SER A 26 22.10 9.94 -1.63
C SER A 26 20.80 9.43 -2.26
N ASN A 27 20.04 8.60 -1.56
CA ASN A 27 18.61 8.49 -1.74
C ASN A 27 17.99 8.45 -0.36
N LYS A 28 17.35 9.56 -0.01
CA LYS A 28 16.82 9.93 1.31
C LYS A 28 15.71 8.95 1.72
N THR A 29 16.08 7.71 2.05
CA THR A 29 15.20 6.74 2.70
C THR A 29 15.19 7.11 4.17
N THR A 30 14.42 8.15 4.45
CA THR A 30 14.03 8.58 5.77
C THR A 30 13.28 7.41 6.44
N SER A 31 14.03 6.50 7.07
CA SER A 31 13.52 5.58 8.08
C SER A 31 13.44 6.35 9.39
N TYR A 32 12.38 7.14 9.57
CA TYR A 32 11.99 7.53 10.92
C TYR A 32 11.26 6.33 11.54
N ARG A 33 11.67 6.02 12.77
CA ARG A 33 11.23 4.90 13.64
C ARG A 33 9.84 4.40 13.27
N VAL A 34 9.73 3.09 13.06
CA VAL A 34 8.51 2.33 12.77
C VAL A 34 7.35 2.82 13.64
N SER A 35 6.60 3.81 13.15
CA SER A 35 5.21 3.99 13.52
C SER A 35 4.53 2.68 13.16
N GLY A 36 3.64 2.15 14.01
CA GLY A 36 2.89 0.92 13.71
C GLY A 36 1.97 1.04 12.49
N LEU A 37 2.06 2.13 11.75
CA LEU A 37 1.40 2.43 10.49
C LEU A 37 1.73 1.40 9.42
N SER A 38 0.71 0.63 9.02
CA SER A 38 0.81 -0.47 8.07
C SER A 38 -0.35 -0.45 7.09
N ILE A 39 -0.04 -0.71 5.82
CA ILE A 39 -1.02 -0.81 4.72
C ILE A 39 -0.97 -2.22 4.11
N THR A 40 -2.02 -3.00 4.37
CA THR A 40 -2.15 -4.41 3.98
C THR A 40 -3.48 -4.69 3.30
N GLY A 41 -3.76 -5.95 2.93
CA GLY A 41 -5.07 -6.37 2.41
C GLY A 41 -5.51 -5.68 1.10
N VAL A 42 -4.56 -5.18 0.31
CA VAL A 42 -4.85 -4.33 -0.85
C VAL A 42 -5.58 -5.09 -1.96
N GLY A 43 -6.52 -4.42 -2.61
CA GLY A 43 -7.24 -4.93 -3.77
C GLY A 43 -7.95 -3.83 -4.55
N PRO A 44 -8.38 -4.09 -5.79
CA PRO A 44 -8.13 -5.30 -6.57
C PRO A 44 -6.65 -5.44 -6.97
N THR A 45 -6.21 -6.67 -7.24
CA THR A 45 -4.90 -7.00 -7.80
C THR A 45 -5.08 -7.96 -8.98
N GLY A 46 -4.10 -8.02 -9.88
CA GLY A 46 -4.20 -8.89 -11.05
C GLY A 46 -5.30 -8.45 -12.02
N ARG A 47 -5.93 -9.42 -12.70
CA ARG A 47 -6.95 -9.14 -13.73
C ARG A 47 -8.35 -9.09 -13.11
N VAL A 48 -9.08 -8.01 -13.35
CA VAL A 48 -10.49 -7.82 -12.95
C VAL A 48 -11.40 -7.79 -14.17
N ALA A 49 -12.55 -8.47 -14.09
CA ALA A 49 -13.54 -8.47 -15.16
C ALA A 49 -14.41 -7.20 -15.18
N GLY A 50 -14.63 -6.60 -14.00
CA GLY A 50 -15.47 -5.41 -13.86
C GLY A 50 -14.70 -4.11 -14.11
N ARG A 51 -15.33 -3.20 -14.86
CA ARG A 51 -14.82 -1.82 -15.09
C ARG A 51 -15.06 -0.87 -13.92
N ARG A 52 -15.81 -1.32 -12.90
CA ARG A 52 -16.10 -0.57 -11.66
C ARG A 52 -15.71 -1.38 -10.43
N PRO A 53 -14.42 -1.69 -10.24
CA PRO A 53 -13.99 -2.46 -9.09
C PRO A 53 -14.09 -1.63 -7.80
N THR A 54 -14.23 -2.31 -6.68
CA THR A 54 -14.06 -1.69 -5.36
C THR A 54 -12.60 -1.81 -4.94
N VAL A 55 -11.92 -0.68 -4.81
CA VAL A 55 -10.60 -0.58 -4.20
C VAL A 55 -10.76 -0.81 -2.69
N ARG A 56 -9.91 -1.66 -2.12
CA ARG A 56 -9.92 -1.99 -0.69
C ARG A 56 -8.50 -2.06 -0.16
N ALA A 57 -8.33 -1.71 1.12
CA ALA A 57 -7.10 -1.91 1.87
C ALA A 57 -7.41 -1.92 3.36
N THR A 58 -6.44 -2.37 4.15
CA THR A 58 -6.42 -2.21 5.60
C THR A 58 -5.29 -1.27 5.96
N VAL A 59 -5.61 -0.13 6.57
CA VAL A 59 -4.69 0.90 7.04
C VAL A 59 -4.83 1.03 8.55
N ILE A 60 -3.80 0.62 9.28
CA ILE A 60 -3.80 0.58 10.76
C ILE A 60 -2.55 1.27 11.24
N ASP A 61 -2.65 2.07 12.30
CA ASP A 61 -1.51 2.48 13.12
C ASP A 61 -1.65 1.86 14.52
N GLN A 62 -0.57 1.30 15.05
CA GLN A 62 -0.54 0.73 16.42
C GLN A 62 -0.24 1.80 17.48
N GLY A 63 0.32 2.94 17.08
CA GLY A 63 0.69 4.02 17.99
C GLY A 63 -0.38 5.10 18.12
N THR A 64 -1.26 5.24 17.13
CA THR A 64 -2.28 6.30 17.09
C THR A 64 -3.58 5.85 16.47
N ARG A 65 -4.64 6.62 16.73
CA ARG A 65 -5.91 6.48 16.03
C ARG A 65 -5.88 7.28 14.74
N LEU A 66 -5.72 6.58 13.61
CA LEU A 66 -5.88 7.18 12.29
C LEU A 66 -7.31 7.65 12.06
N THR A 67 -7.42 8.78 11.38
CA THR A 67 -8.68 9.30 10.84
C THR A 67 -8.67 9.22 9.32
N LYS A 68 -9.82 9.48 8.70
CA LYS A 68 -9.91 9.55 7.24
C LYS A 68 -9.03 10.67 6.66
N GLY A 69 -8.86 11.78 7.37
CA GLY A 69 -8.08 12.93 6.92
C GLY A 69 -6.58 12.63 6.76
N ASP A 70 -6.11 11.64 7.51
CA ASP A 70 -4.73 11.17 7.52
C ASP A 70 -4.39 10.27 6.32
N ILE A 71 -5.38 9.94 5.49
CA ILE A 71 -5.25 8.98 4.39
C ILE A 71 -5.59 9.65 3.07
N ARG A 72 -4.68 9.52 2.11
CA ARG A 72 -4.86 9.92 0.71
C ARG A 72 -4.89 8.70 -0.18
N LEU A 73 -5.94 8.60 -1.00
CA LEU A 73 -6.10 7.54 -1.99
C LEU A 73 -5.97 8.14 -3.40
N TYR A 74 -5.15 7.52 -4.24
CA TYR A 74 -4.99 7.87 -5.64
C TYR A 74 -5.33 6.67 -6.51
N VAL A 75 -6.06 6.91 -7.61
CA VAL A 75 -6.28 5.94 -8.69
C VAL A 75 -5.88 6.62 -9.99
N ASP A 76 -4.92 6.02 -10.70
CA ASP A 76 -4.27 6.56 -11.90
C ASP A 76 -3.72 7.98 -11.68
N GLY A 77 -3.13 8.21 -10.50
CA GLY A 77 -2.60 9.51 -10.10
C GLY A 77 -3.64 10.54 -9.68
N SER A 78 -4.94 10.27 -9.85
CA SER A 78 -6.02 11.16 -9.42
C SER A 78 -6.41 10.88 -7.97
N GLU A 79 -6.38 11.91 -7.12
CA GLU A 79 -6.83 11.82 -5.73
C GLU A 79 -8.32 11.52 -5.64
N LYS A 80 -8.70 10.62 -4.73
CA LYS A 80 -10.06 10.18 -4.48
C LYS A 80 -10.40 10.52 -3.03
N SER A 81 -11.31 11.48 -2.85
CA SER A 81 -11.78 11.92 -1.52
C SER A 81 -13.03 11.17 -1.04
N ARG A 82 -13.79 10.56 -1.96
CA ARG A 82 -15.04 9.84 -1.69
C ARG A 82 -14.86 8.40 -1.16
N PHE A 83 -13.67 8.04 -0.72
CA PHE A 83 -13.46 6.74 -0.06
C PHE A 83 -14.07 6.72 1.33
N HIS A 84 -14.35 5.52 1.81
CA HIS A 84 -14.74 5.23 3.17
C HIS A 84 -13.54 4.68 3.93
N TYR A 85 -13.41 5.08 5.20
CA TYR A 85 -12.44 4.54 6.12
C TYR A 85 -13.11 4.30 7.47
N ASP A 86 -13.00 3.08 7.97
CA ASP A 86 -13.42 2.72 9.32
C ASP A 86 -12.20 2.71 10.24
N PRO A 87 -12.08 3.66 11.18
CA PRO A 87 -10.94 3.73 12.10
C PRO A 87 -10.92 2.60 13.13
N ALA A 88 -12.04 1.91 13.40
CA ALA A 88 -12.07 0.80 14.35
C ALA A 88 -11.45 -0.47 13.76
N SER A 89 -11.70 -0.74 12.47
CA SER A 89 -11.18 -1.93 11.78
C SER A 89 -9.99 -1.63 10.85
N GLY A 90 -9.66 -0.36 10.64
CA GLY A 90 -8.70 0.11 9.65
C GLY A 90 -9.13 -0.14 8.20
N ARG A 91 -10.40 -0.48 7.95
CA ARG A 91 -10.85 -0.86 6.61
C ARG A 91 -11.07 0.38 5.75
N LEU A 92 -10.29 0.47 4.67
CA LEU A 92 -10.47 1.43 3.60
C LEU A 92 -11.21 0.76 2.45
N SER A 93 -12.23 1.45 1.92
CA SER A 93 -12.95 1.02 0.73
C SER A 93 -13.31 2.20 -0.15
N TYR A 94 -13.12 2.06 -1.46
CA TYR A 94 -13.48 3.05 -2.45
C TYR A 94 -14.15 2.37 -3.65
N TYR A 95 -15.41 2.71 -3.89
CA TYR A 95 -16.11 2.26 -5.07
C TYR A 95 -15.77 3.17 -6.26
N VAL A 96 -15.26 2.56 -7.33
CA VAL A 96 -14.94 3.29 -8.56
C VAL A 96 -16.24 3.62 -9.30
N GLY A 97 -16.73 4.86 -9.13
CA GLY A 97 -18.01 5.30 -9.71
C GLY A 97 -18.00 5.40 -11.24
N ASN A 98 -16.89 5.83 -11.82
CA ASN A 98 -16.72 5.96 -13.27
C ASN A 98 -16.12 4.68 -13.84
N ALA A 99 -16.67 4.17 -14.94
CA ALA A 99 -16.13 2.97 -15.57
C ALA A 99 -14.68 3.22 -16.05
N LEU A 100 -13.75 2.42 -15.55
CA LEU A 100 -12.36 2.44 -15.99
C LEU A 100 -12.26 1.93 -17.43
N ALA A 101 -11.27 2.43 -18.17
CA ALA A 101 -10.93 1.88 -19.48
C ALA A 101 -10.36 0.46 -19.32
N PRO A 102 -10.47 -0.43 -20.31
CA PRO A 102 -9.68 -1.65 -20.31
C PRO A 102 -8.19 -1.32 -20.33
N GLY A 103 -7.40 -1.95 -19.46
CA GLY A 103 -5.97 -1.65 -19.35
C GLY A 103 -5.43 -1.78 -17.93
N VAL A 104 -4.18 -1.35 -17.75
CA VAL A 104 -3.50 -1.33 -16.46
C VAL A 104 -3.86 -0.05 -15.72
N HIS A 105 -4.30 -0.21 -14.48
CA HIS A 105 -4.58 0.87 -13.55
C HIS A 105 -3.68 0.78 -12.34
N ARG A 106 -3.29 1.94 -11.80
CA ARG A 106 -2.44 2.05 -10.61
C ARG A 106 -3.23 2.64 -9.45
N VAL A 107 -3.14 2.00 -8.30
CA VAL A 107 -3.66 2.54 -7.04
C VAL A 107 -2.50 2.88 -6.13
N GLU A 108 -2.66 3.96 -5.39
CA GLU A 108 -1.72 4.38 -4.37
C GLU A 108 -2.44 4.89 -3.14
N ILE A 109 -1.97 4.47 -1.97
CA ILE A 109 -2.41 4.93 -0.67
C ILE A 109 -1.20 5.55 0.02
N LEU A 110 -1.40 6.76 0.51
CA LEU A 110 -0.49 7.44 1.43
C LEU A 110 -1.25 7.64 2.74
N ALA A 111 -0.64 7.24 3.85
CA ALA A 111 -1.15 7.48 5.18
C ALA A 111 -0.08 8.22 5.98
N GLU A 112 -0.48 9.24 6.71
CA GLU A 112 0.40 10.09 7.52
C GLU A 112 -0.23 10.21 8.90
N SER A 113 0.41 9.65 9.93
CA SER A 113 -0.02 9.85 11.31
C SER A 113 0.79 10.97 11.95
N GLU A 114 0.11 11.98 12.47
CA GLU A 114 0.71 12.95 13.38
C GLU A 114 0.47 12.52 14.82
N SER A 115 1.41 11.78 15.41
CA SER A 115 1.42 11.54 16.86
C SER A 115 2.17 12.70 17.52
N GLY A 116 1.42 13.61 18.13
CA GLY A 116 1.97 14.72 18.92
C GLY A 116 1.75 14.48 20.40
N ASP A 117 2.79 14.03 21.10
CA ASP A 117 2.86 14.18 22.56
C ASP A 117 3.91 15.26 22.88
N GLU A 118 3.71 15.96 24.00
CA GLU A 118 4.45 17.14 24.50
C GLU A 118 5.98 16.93 24.69
N ARG A 119 6.51 15.76 24.34
CA ARG A 119 7.94 15.39 24.43
C ARG A 119 8.61 14.98 23.11
N GLY A 120 7.90 15.00 21.98
CA GLY A 120 8.52 14.77 20.68
C GLY A 120 7.55 14.18 19.66
N ARG A 121 7.41 14.84 18.50
CA ARG A 121 6.65 14.35 17.35
C ARG A 121 7.13 12.97 16.96
N THR A 122 6.30 11.96 17.15
CA THR A 122 6.56 10.59 16.68
C THR A 122 5.56 10.27 15.57
N GLY A 123 5.57 11.11 14.53
CA GLY A 123 4.72 10.94 13.35
C GLY A 123 5.25 9.84 12.43
N GLY A 124 4.32 9.12 11.80
CA GLY A 124 4.58 8.03 10.87
C GLY A 124 4.11 8.36 9.46
N THR A 125 4.83 7.87 8.44
CA THR A 125 4.30 7.87 7.07
C THR A 125 4.39 6.47 6.49
N ALA A 126 3.30 6.03 5.83
CA ALA A 126 3.25 4.77 5.12
C ALA A 126 2.70 4.98 3.72
N ARG A 127 3.36 4.39 2.74
CA ARG A 127 2.97 4.47 1.35
C ARG A 127 2.87 3.07 0.77
N LYS A 128 1.78 2.81 0.04
CA LYS A 128 1.58 1.56 -0.68
C LYS A 128 1.01 1.84 -2.05
N SER A 129 1.65 1.29 -3.08
CA SER A 129 1.13 1.32 -4.44
C SER A 129 1.07 -0.08 -5.03
N TRP A 130 0.10 -0.30 -5.91
CA TRP A 130 -0.05 -1.54 -6.65
C TRP A 130 -0.82 -1.30 -7.95
N THR A 131 -0.85 -2.33 -8.79
CA THR A 131 -1.55 -2.29 -10.08
C THR A 131 -2.56 -3.41 -10.21
N PHE A 132 -3.54 -3.18 -11.07
CA PHE A 132 -4.49 -4.18 -11.54
C PHE A 132 -4.83 -3.94 -13.01
N THR A 133 -5.36 -4.94 -13.67
CA THR A 133 -5.72 -4.87 -15.10
C THR A 133 -7.21 -5.07 -15.26
N VAL A 134 -7.90 -4.08 -15.83
CA VAL A 134 -9.30 -4.20 -16.24
C VAL A 134 -9.33 -4.94 -17.57
N ALA A 135 -10.06 -6.06 -17.59
CA ALA A 135 -10.28 -6.82 -18.81
C ALA A 135 -11.09 -6.01 -19.83
N ARG A 136 -10.84 -6.28 -21.12
CA ARG A 136 -11.74 -5.86 -22.20
C ARG A 136 -13.08 -6.57 -22.07
#